data_AF-A0A7J4EHF7-F1
#
_entry.id   AF-A0A7J4EHF7-F1
#
_cell.length_a   1.000
_cell.length_b   1.000
_cell.length_c   1.000
_cell.angle_alpha   90.00
_cell.angle_beta   90.00
_cell.angle_gamma   90.00
#
_symmetry.space_group_name_H-M   'P 1'
#
loop_
_entity.id
_entity.type
_entity.pdbx_description
1 polymer ?
#
loop_
_entity_poly.entity_id
_entity_poly.type
_entity_poly.pdbx_seq_one_letter_code
_entity_poly.pdbx_strand_id
1 'polypeptide(L)'
;MVKEKSMAVVVVTLLILSFFTNGFFLLTKEVVADPGDVSEAWHNTSTLTITVYHAPATINWFDFRNATNVSKMNQQVDVNQQYNFAINVTAPNNWTEIEYINITAWYDDGSESSTYNSTHGGNRNLFLQYRNLTSGGTGGTGEYNMLWPDDEVTQGTWYEQVVNESCHNISLWFTPGYQFRYAPGDGSWSNANNATDDTRSWNFRIDVVTEGGNVTWVVGEFGVYHYCAIVSAGDPSAAALPAYNATADPITLVHRANANFSLSVNVSDLQEINGYDTIPNTSVGLKGGDKTGASNFDGSNPIYIYGGSSSYHAHDLNGTQHTTNDIIFHCNIPYGTLAGTYTANVYYHLRLDPS
;
A
#
# COMPACT_ATOMS: atom_id res chain seq x y z
N MET A 1 -3.69 -4.08 -133.29
CA MET A 1 -2.53 -3.63 -134.09
C MET A 1 -2.32 -2.14 -133.84
N VAL A 2 -1.52 -1.83 -132.81
CA VAL A 2 -0.66 -0.66 -132.68
C VAL A 2 -1.31 0.74 -132.75
N LYS A 3 -2.22 1.05 -131.81
CA LYS A 3 -2.48 2.43 -131.30
C LYS A 3 -3.31 2.47 -130.00
N GLU A 4 -3.30 1.39 -129.21
CA GLU A 4 -3.32 1.40 -127.72
C GLU A 4 -2.15 2.22 -127.13
N LYS A 5 -1.22 2.64 -127.97
CA LYS A 5 0.01 3.33 -127.60
C LYS A 5 -0.14 4.80 -127.20
N SER A 6 -1.30 5.44 -127.29
CA SER A 6 -1.42 6.84 -126.83
C SER A 6 -2.02 6.98 -125.43
N MET A 7 -2.85 6.05 -124.95
CA MET A 7 -3.41 6.12 -123.59
C MET A 7 -2.54 5.38 -122.56
N ALA A 8 -1.93 4.27 -122.93
CA ALA A 8 -0.96 3.56 -122.08
C ALA A 8 0.26 4.44 -121.74
N VAL A 9 0.65 5.34 -122.64
CA VAL A 9 1.78 6.26 -122.42
C VAL A 9 1.48 7.27 -121.30
N VAL A 10 0.25 7.73 -121.13
CA VAL A 10 -0.11 8.69 -120.05
C VAL A 10 -0.06 8.02 -118.67
N VAL A 11 -0.63 6.81 -118.55
CA VAL A 11 -0.66 6.06 -117.28
C VAL A 11 0.74 5.61 -116.87
N VAL A 12 1.55 5.17 -117.83
CA VAL A 12 2.96 4.81 -117.57
C VAL A 12 3.78 6.05 -117.20
N THR A 13 3.48 7.24 -117.75
CA THR A 13 4.18 8.48 -117.37
C THR A 13 3.90 8.89 -115.91
N LEU A 14 2.65 8.77 -115.45
CA LEU A 14 2.28 9.03 -114.05
C LEU A 14 2.88 8.00 -113.08
N LEU A 15 2.96 6.74 -113.49
CA LEU A 15 3.61 5.68 -112.72
C LEU A 15 5.13 5.88 -112.65
N ILE A 16 5.78 6.33 -113.73
CA ILE A 16 7.22 6.63 -113.76
C ILE A 16 7.55 7.85 -112.89
N LEU A 17 6.69 8.87 -112.83
CA LEU A 17 6.84 9.98 -111.88
C LEU A 17 6.81 9.51 -110.41
N SER A 18 6.11 8.42 -110.10
CA SER A 18 6.13 7.80 -108.75
C SER A 18 7.44 7.06 -108.41
N PHE A 19 8.34 6.84 -109.39
CA PHE A 19 9.65 6.21 -109.20
C PHE A 19 10.83 7.20 -109.06
N PHE A 20 10.62 8.51 -109.27
CA PHE A 20 11.69 9.53 -109.23
C PHE A 20 11.52 10.62 -108.17
N THR A 21 10.49 10.52 -107.32
CA THR A 21 10.42 11.25 -106.05
C THR A 21 10.42 10.23 -104.92
N ASN A 22 11.58 10.05 -104.28
CA ASN A 22 11.72 9.22 -103.08
C ASN A 22 10.80 9.76 -101.97
N GLY A 23 9.81 8.98 -101.57
CA GLY A 23 9.08 9.28 -100.33
C GLY A 23 7.68 8.73 -100.29
N PHE A 24 7.57 7.40 -100.27
CA PHE A 24 6.48 6.74 -99.56
C PHE A 24 6.49 7.26 -98.13
N PHE A 25 5.50 8.05 -97.73
CA PHE A 25 5.15 8.24 -96.33
C PHE A 25 3.63 8.22 -96.30
N LEU A 26 3.03 7.09 -95.91
CA LEU A 26 2.46 6.99 -94.56
C LEU A 26 1.93 8.36 -94.14
N LEU A 27 0.66 8.64 -94.46
CA LEU A 27 -0.15 9.41 -93.51
C LEU A 27 -0.39 8.49 -92.31
N THR A 28 0.70 8.15 -91.59
CA THR A 28 0.63 7.96 -90.16
C THR A 28 0.01 9.23 -89.64
N LYS A 29 -1.15 9.07 -89.00
CA LYS A 29 -1.71 10.06 -88.11
C LYS A 29 -0.62 10.40 -87.10
N GLU A 30 0.18 11.43 -87.35
CA GLU A 30 0.91 12.09 -86.28
C GLU A 30 -0.14 12.87 -85.49
N VAL A 31 -0.85 12.13 -84.63
CA VAL A 31 -1.16 12.74 -83.34
C VAL A 31 0.20 12.88 -82.69
N VAL A 32 0.75 14.09 -82.76
CA VAL A 32 1.70 14.49 -81.74
C VAL A 32 0.88 14.45 -80.47
N ALA A 33 0.97 13.35 -79.72
CA ALA A 33 0.61 13.41 -78.32
C ALA A 33 1.51 14.51 -77.76
N ASP A 34 0.89 15.58 -77.24
CA ASP A 34 1.61 16.56 -76.45
C ASP A 34 2.41 15.74 -75.41
N PRO A 35 3.69 16.04 -75.11
CA PRO A 35 4.43 15.30 -74.09
C PRO A 35 3.76 15.34 -72.69
N GLY A 36 2.63 16.03 -72.55
CA GLY A 36 1.74 16.07 -71.40
C GLY A 36 0.37 15.39 -71.57
N ASP A 37 0.12 14.59 -72.62
CA ASP A 37 -1.14 13.86 -72.79
C ASP A 37 -1.19 12.62 -71.84
N VAL A 38 -1.25 12.90 -70.54
CA VAL A 38 -1.41 11.92 -69.47
C VAL A 38 -2.91 11.70 -69.30
N SER A 39 -3.45 10.65 -69.94
CA SER A 39 -4.90 10.36 -69.90
C SER A 39 -5.41 9.94 -68.52
N GLU A 40 -4.50 9.58 -67.61
CA GLU A 40 -4.77 9.35 -66.19
C GLU A 40 -3.44 9.32 -65.41
N ALA A 41 -3.36 10.00 -64.27
CA ALA A 41 -2.20 9.98 -63.38
C ALA A 41 -2.59 9.43 -62.01
N TRP A 42 -2.15 8.21 -61.68
CA TRP A 42 -2.39 7.55 -60.38
C TRP A 42 -1.15 7.52 -59.49
N HIS A 43 -0.46 8.63 -59.29
CA HIS A 43 0.58 8.69 -58.25
C HIS A 43 0.64 10.07 -57.60
N ASN A 44 -0.39 10.37 -56.82
CA ASN A 44 -0.30 11.39 -55.77
C ASN A 44 -0.18 10.63 -54.44
N THR A 45 1.02 10.20 -54.06
CA THR A 45 1.20 9.66 -52.69
C THR A 45 1.00 10.82 -51.72
N SER A 46 -0.09 10.79 -50.95
CA SER A 46 -0.29 11.64 -49.79
C SER A 46 -0.02 10.82 -48.52
N THR A 47 0.48 11.47 -47.48
CA THR A 47 0.69 10.84 -46.18
C THR A 47 -0.49 11.19 -45.29
N LEU A 48 -1.20 10.17 -44.80
CA LEU A 48 -2.13 10.32 -43.69
C LEU A 48 -1.32 10.19 -42.39
N THR A 49 -1.22 11.29 -41.64
CA THR A 49 -0.65 11.29 -40.29
C THR A 49 -1.77 11.26 -39.27
N ILE A 50 -1.82 10.21 -38.47
CA ILE A 50 -2.70 10.11 -37.30
C ILE A 50 -1.81 10.06 -36.07
N THR A 51 -2.04 10.97 -35.13
CA THR A 51 -1.43 10.93 -33.80
C THR A 51 -2.42 10.29 -32.85
N VAL A 52 -2.02 9.20 -32.21
CA VAL A 52 -2.77 8.56 -31.12
C VAL A 52 -2.14 9.03 -29.81
N TYR A 53 -2.95 9.54 -28.90
CA TYR A 53 -2.51 9.99 -27.58
C TYR A 53 -2.70 8.88 -26.55
N HIS A 54 -1.90 8.91 -25.48
CA HIS A 54 -2.10 8.05 -24.32
C HIS A 54 -3.47 8.32 -23.68
N ALA A 55 -4.10 7.26 -23.18
CA ALA A 55 -5.38 7.32 -22.51
C ALA A 55 -5.28 6.74 -21.08
N PRO A 56 -6.19 7.11 -20.16
CA PRO A 56 -6.23 6.52 -18.84
C PRO A 56 -6.52 5.02 -18.90
N ALA A 57 -5.87 4.25 -18.01
CA ALA A 57 -6.19 2.84 -17.81
C ALA A 57 -7.58 2.65 -17.18
N THR A 58 -8.12 1.44 -17.28
CA THR A 58 -9.36 1.04 -16.61
C THR A 58 -9.04 0.08 -15.46
N ILE A 59 -9.57 0.35 -14.27
CA ILE A 59 -9.59 -0.60 -13.15
C ILE A 59 -10.89 -1.39 -13.27
N ASN A 60 -10.80 -2.66 -13.68
CA ASN A 60 -12.00 -3.47 -13.94
C ASN A 60 -12.59 -4.02 -12.63
N TRP A 61 -11.71 -4.36 -11.67
CA TRP A 61 -12.08 -4.73 -10.31
C TRP A 61 -10.88 -4.57 -9.37
N PHE A 62 -11.17 -4.46 -8.08
CA PHE A 62 -10.19 -4.46 -7.00
C PHE A 62 -10.77 -5.15 -5.76
N ASP A 63 -9.90 -5.55 -4.85
CA ASP A 63 -10.27 -6.18 -3.58
C ASP A 63 -9.13 -6.08 -2.56
N PHE A 64 -9.47 -6.11 -1.27
CA PHE A 64 -8.54 -6.28 -0.17
C PHE A 64 -8.76 -7.66 0.45
N ARG A 65 -7.75 -8.52 0.49
CA ARG A 65 -7.91 -9.96 0.77
C ARG A 65 -6.95 -10.47 1.82
N ASN A 66 -7.35 -11.52 2.53
CA ASN A 66 -6.44 -12.29 3.38
C ASN A 66 -5.62 -13.32 2.59
N ALA A 67 -4.73 -14.04 3.28
CA ALA A 67 -3.91 -15.13 2.73
C ALA A 67 -4.68 -16.23 1.99
N THR A 68 -5.95 -16.44 2.29
CA THR A 68 -6.82 -17.42 1.64
C THR A 68 -7.64 -16.84 0.48
N ASN A 69 -7.35 -15.61 0.04
CA ASN A 69 -8.08 -14.86 -0.99
C ASN A 69 -9.55 -14.56 -0.63
N VAL A 70 -9.88 -14.50 0.65
CA VAL A 70 -11.20 -14.05 1.13
C VAL A 70 -11.15 -12.54 1.30
N SER A 71 -12.14 -11.84 0.73
CA SER A 71 -12.27 -10.39 0.84
C SER A 71 -12.42 -9.94 2.30
N LYS A 72 -11.74 -8.83 2.59
CA LYS A 72 -11.68 -8.09 3.85
C LYS A 72 -12.00 -6.61 3.65
N MET A 73 -12.53 -6.27 2.47
CA MET A 73 -13.25 -5.02 2.27
C MET A 73 -14.32 -4.87 3.35
N ASN A 74 -14.35 -3.71 4.00
CA ASN A 74 -15.35 -3.34 5.01
C ASN A 74 -15.46 -4.41 6.12
N GLN A 75 -14.32 -4.93 6.55
CA GLN A 75 -14.20 -5.89 7.65
C GLN A 75 -12.95 -5.58 8.46
N GLN A 76 -12.98 -5.95 9.74
CA GLN A 76 -11.78 -5.90 10.56
C GLN A 76 -10.79 -7.01 10.21
N VAL A 77 -9.51 -6.64 10.20
CA VAL A 77 -8.38 -7.55 10.04
C VAL A 77 -7.53 -7.62 11.31
N ASP A 78 -6.81 -8.73 11.47
CA ASP A 78 -5.88 -8.91 12.58
C ASP A 78 -4.52 -8.30 12.24
N VAL A 79 -3.81 -7.84 13.27
CA VAL A 79 -2.38 -7.53 13.13
C VAL A 79 -1.55 -8.80 13.05
N ASN A 80 -0.37 -8.71 12.45
CA ASN A 80 0.58 -9.81 12.27
C ASN A 80 -0.01 -11.00 11.50
N GLN A 81 -0.92 -10.72 10.57
CA GLN A 81 -1.45 -11.66 9.57
C GLN A 81 -1.19 -11.10 8.17
N GLN A 82 -1.10 -11.97 7.16
CA GLN A 82 -0.77 -11.55 5.80
C GLN A 82 -2.02 -11.19 4.99
N TYR A 83 -1.98 -10.06 4.30
CA TYR A 83 -3.04 -9.54 3.43
C TYR A 83 -2.48 -9.05 2.10
N ASN A 84 -3.34 -8.86 1.11
CA ASN A 84 -2.98 -8.21 -0.14
C ASN A 84 -4.09 -7.31 -0.67
N PHE A 85 -3.67 -6.31 -1.43
CA PHE A 85 -4.55 -5.67 -2.39
C PHE A 85 -4.43 -6.40 -3.73
N ALA A 86 -5.56 -6.80 -4.29
CA ALA A 86 -5.65 -7.44 -5.59
C ALA A 86 -6.40 -6.53 -6.57
N ILE A 87 -5.81 -6.26 -7.73
CA ILE A 87 -6.33 -5.30 -8.70
C ILE A 87 -6.24 -5.91 -10.10
N ASN A 88 -7.29 -5.76 -10.90
CA ASN A 88 -7.25 -6.03 -12.33
C ASN A 88 -7.34 -4.72 -13.11
N VAL A 89 -6.34 -4.53 -13.97
CA VAL A 89 -6.14 -3.28 -14.73
C VAL A 89 -6.04 -3.61 -16.21
N THR A 90 -6.70 -2.81 -17.04
CA THR A 90 -6.55 -2.83 -18.50
C THR A 90 -5.95 -1.51 -18.97
N ALA A 91 -4.77 -1.57 -19.60
CA ALA A 91 -4.17 -0.45 -20.31
C ALA A 91 -4.84 -0.26 -21.69
N PRO A 92 -4.98 0.99 -22.20
CA PRO A 92 -5.66 1.21 -23.48
C PRO A 92 -4.92 0.67 -24.70
N ASN A 93 -3.57 0.74 -24.71
CA ASN A 93 -2.77 0.23 -25.82
C ASN A 93 -2.04 -1.07 -25.43
N ASN A 94 -1.13 -1.02 -24.45
CA ASN A 94 -0.35 -2.17 -24.00
C ASN A 94 0.02 -1.99 -22.52
N TRP A 95 0.27 -3.09 -21.80
CA TRP A 95 0.76 -3.05 -20.42
C TRP A 95 2.00 -2.18 -20.22
N THR A 96 2.86 -2.02 -21.24
CA THR A 96 4.03 -1.11 -21.17
C THR A 96 3.66 0.34 -20.85
N GLU A 97 2.41 0.75 -21.07
CA GLU A 97 1.96 2.10 -20.73
C GLU A 97 1.69 2.29 -19.24
N ILE A 98 1.47 1.24 -18.45
CA ILE A 98 1.33 1.39 -17.00
C ILE A 98 2.70 1.77 -16.43
N GLU A 99 2.80 2.87 -15.69
CA GLU A 99 4.04 3.25 -15.00
C GLU A 99 4.00 2.73 -13.55
N TYR A 100 2.92 3.01 -12.84
CA TYR A 100 2.76 2.69 -11.42
C TYR A 100 1.34 2.23 -11.08
N ILE A 101 1.25 1.32 -10.13
CA ILE A 101 0.05 1.11 -9.32
C ILE A 101 0.42 1.45 -7.89
N ASN A 102 -0.12 2.56 -7.41
CA ASN A 102 0.11 3.07 -6.06
C ASN A 102 -1.08 2.73 -5.18
N ILE A 103 -0.81 2.26 -3.97
CA ILE A 103 -1.82 2.05 -2.94
C ILE A 103 -1.43 2.88 -1.75
N THR A 104 -2.25 3.89 -1.46
CA THR A 104 -2.14 4.68 -0.24
C THR A 104 -3.26 4.27 0.69
N ALA A 105 -2.96 4.02 1.96
CA ALA A 105 -3.96 3.81 2.99
C ALA A 105 -3.66 4.66 4.22
N TRP A 106 -4.71 5.12 4.90
CA TRP A 106 -4.59 5.99 6.06
C TRP A 106 -5.71 5.72 7.06
N TYR A 107 -5.37 5.86 8.34
CA TYR A 107 -6.37 5.90 9.39
C TYR A 107 -7.14 7.21 9.31
N ASP A 108 -8.47 7.15 9.29
CA ASP A 108 -9.33 8.30 9.02
C ASP A 108 -9.58 9.22 10.24
N ASP A 109 -9.09 8.83 11.43
CA ASP A 109 -9.28 9.50 12.73
C ASP A 109 -10.76 9.80 13.07
N GLY A 110 -11.69 9.03 12.52
CA GLY A 110 -13.13 9.26 12.68
C GLY A 110 -13.68 10.41 11.86
N SER A 111 -13.01 10.77 10.77
CA SER A 111 -13.47 11.77 9.81
C SER A 111 -13.30 11.30 8.37
N GLU A 112 -14.43 11.19 7.66
CA GLU A 112 -14.48 10.89 6.21
C GLU A 112 -13.83 11.96 5.31
N SER A 113 -13.42 13.09 5.88
CA SER A 113 -12.69 14.13 5.14
C SER A 113 -11.17 13.96 5.21
N SER A 114 -10.69 12.97 5.96
CA SER A 114 -9.28 12.65 6.07
C SER A 114 -8.72 12.20 4.72
N THR A 115 -7.44 12.51 4.49
CA THR A 115 -6.71 12.08 3.31
C THR A 115 -5.37 11.51 3.73
N TYR A 116 -4.81 10.63 2.90
CA TYR A 116 -3.46 10.13 3.09
C TYR A 116 -2.48 11.26 3.44
N ASN A 117 -1.71 11.09 4.51
CA ASN A 117 -0.73 12.05 4.93
C ASN A 117 0.49 11.36 5.52
N SER A 118 1.56 11.31 4.72
CA SER A 118 2.84 10.67 5.05
C SER A 118 3.56 11.23 6.28
N THR A 119 3.05 12.26 6.95
CA THR A 119 3.63 12.78 8.20
C THR A 119 2.92 12.30 9.47
N HIS A 120 1.77 11.62 9.39
CA HIS A 120 0.96 11.26 10.56
C HIS A 120 1.41 10.00 11.32
N GLY A 121 2.70 9.63 11.20
CA GLY A 121 3.28 8.46 11.86
C GLY A 121 3.07 7.16 11.08
N GLY A 122 4.00 6.23 11.25
CA GLY A 122 4.11 4.97 10.52
C GLY A 122 2.95 4.02 10.77
N ASN A 123 2.31 4.11 11.94
CA ASN A 123 1.18 3.25 12.27
C ASN A 123 -0.18 3.74 11.78
N ARG A 124 -0.24 4.87 11.06
CA ARG A 124 -1.48 5.48 10.55
C ARG A 124 -1.49 5.66 9.04
N ASN A 125 -0.40 5.30 8.36
CA ASN A 125 -0.26 5.45 6.92
C ASN A 125 0.45 4.25 6.32
N LEU A 126 0.10 3.94 5.08
CA LEU A 126 0.71 2.89 4.27
C LEU A 126 0.82 3.39 2.83
N PHE A 127 1.97 3.19 2.21
CA PHE A 127 2.17 3.44 0.80
C PHE A 127 2.94 2.29 0.15
N LEU A 128 2.21 1.52 -0.65
CA LEU A 128 2.71 0.44 -1.48
C LEU A 128 2.77 0.89 -2.94
N GLN A 129 3.80 0.50 -3.67
CA GLN A 129 3.95 0.80 -5.08
C GLN A 129 4.39 -0.43 -5.87
N TYR A 130 3.61 -0.78 -6.87
CA TYR A 130 4.10 -1.54 -8.02
C TYR A 130 4.61 -0.57 -9.07
N ARG A 131 5.83 -0.78 -9.54
CA ARG A 131 6.42 -0.08 -10.68
C ARG A 131 6.57 -1.07 -11.82
N ASN A 132 5.98 -0.75 -12.96
CA ASN A 132 6.13 -1.58 -14.14
C ASN A 132 7.50 -1.34 -14.79
N LEU A 133 8.18 -2.41 -15.18
CA LEU A 133 9.46 -2.36 -15.89
C LEU A 133 9.38 -3.01 -17.27
N THR A 134 8.17 -3.37 -17.71
CA THR A 134 7.94 -4.06 -19.00
C THR A 134 8.34 -3.15 -20.16
N SER A 135 9.31 -3.59 -20.97
CA SER A 135 9.79 -2.87 -22.15
C SER A 135 9.46 -3.57 -23.48
N GLY A 136 8.67 -4.65 -23.47
CA GLY A 136 8.29 -5.43 -24.65
C GLY A 136 7.07 -6.33 -24.38
N GLY A 137 6.20 -6.48 -25.39
CA GLY A 137 4.83 -7.01 -25.28
C GLY A 137 4.69 -8.42 -24.71
N THR A 138 4.59 -8.47 -23.38
CA THR A 138 3.79 -9.31 -22.46
C THR A 138 4.47 -9.09 -21.10
N GLY A 139 3.75 -8.64 -20.07
CA GLY A 139 4.35 -8.26 -18.78
C GLY A 139 5.02 -9.40 -18.00
N GLY A 140 5.18 -9.24 -16.68
CA GLY A 140 5.98 -10.14 -15.84
C GLY A 140 7.33 -9.57 -15.40
N THR A 141 7.55 -8.28 -15.61
CA THR A 141 8.70 -7.54 -15.07
C THR A 141 8.19 -6.29 -14.35
N GLY A 142 8.27 -6.30 -13.02
CA GLY A 142 7.91 -5.16 -12.18
C GLY A 142 8.69 -5.17 -10.87
N GLU A 143 8.69 -4.04 -10.20
CA GLU A 143 9.22 -3.86 -8.86
C GLU A 143 8.07 -3.61 -7.89
N TYR A 144 8.20 -4.14 -6.69
CA TYR A 144 7.28 -3.86 -5.58
C TYR A 144 8.07 -3.19 -4.48
N ASN A 145 7.61 -2.02 -4.04
CA ASN A 145 8.23 -1.22 -3.00
C ASN A 145 7.19 -0.85 -1.93
N MET A 146 7.57 -0.94 -0.66
CA MET A 146 6.88 -0.28 0.44
C MET A 146 7.58 1.06 0.67
N LEU A 147 6.94 2.15 0.27
CA LEU A 147 7.47 3.51 0.38
C LEU A 147 7.19 4.12 1.75
N TRP A 148 6.19 3.60 2.46
CA TRP A 148 5.84 3.93 3.84
C TRP A 148 4.94 2.81 4.41
N PRO A 149 4.94 2.52 5.71
CA PRO A 149 5.84 3.03 6.74
C PRO A 149 7.19 2.26 6.75
N ASP A 150 8.02 2.53 7.75
CA ASP A 150 9.35 1.98 7.91
C ASP A 150 9.27 0.55 8.47
N ASP A 151 8.75 0.42 9.70
CA ASP A 151 8.85 -0.80 10.52
C ASP A 151 7.48 -1.32 11.01
N GLU A 152 6.43 -0.51 10.90
CA GLU A 152 5.07 -0.82 11.38
C GLU A 152 4.31 -1.77 10.45
N VAL A 153 4.82 -1.96 9.24
CA VAL A 153 4.30 -2.91 8.25
C VAL A 153 5.49 -3.66 7.69
N THR A 154 5.35 -4.97 7.48
CA THR A 154 6.33 -5.75 6.74
C THR A 154 5.88 -5.90 5.30
N GLN A 155 6.72 -5.45 4.37
CA GLN A 155 6.49 -5.66 2.94
C GLN A 155 6.50 -7.16 2.62
N GLY A 156 5.47 -7.62 1.92
CA GLY A 156 5.39 -8.99 1.41
C GLY A 156 5.96 -9.13 0.00
N THR A 157 5.55 -10.20 -0.69
CA THR A 157 5.82 -10.37 -2.12
C THR A 157 4.76 -9.69 -2.98
N TRP A 158 4.98 -9.64 -4.29
CA TRP A 158 3.94 -9.33 -5.25
C TRP A 158 3.72 -10.50 -6.21
N TYR A 159 2.58 -10.52 -6.87
CA TYR A 159 2.29 -11.44 -7.97
C TYR A 159 1.63 -10.70 -9.12
N GLU A 160 1.93 -11.15 -10.33
CA GLU A 160 1.28 -10.72 -11.56
C GLU A 160 0.80 -11.94 -12.32
N GLN A 161 -0.46 -11.86 -12.77
CA GLN A 161 -1.04 -12.80 -13.70
C GLN A 161 -1.43 -12.03 -14.96
N VAL A 162 -0.73 -12.32 -16.06
CA VAL A 162 -1.04 -11.77 -17.39
C VAL A 162 -2.33 -12.41 -17.89
N VAL A 163 -3.38 -11.60 -18.11
CA VAL A 163 -4.65 -12.06 -18.72
C VAL A 163 -4.52 -11.99 -20.24
N ASN A 164 -4.00 -10.87 -20.75
CA ASN A 164 -3.59 -10.67 -22.15
C ASN A 164 -2.56 -9.52 -22.21
N GLU A 165 -2.22 -9.04 -23.42
CA GLU A 165 -1.18 -8.02 -23.65
C GLU A 165 -1.46 -6.64 -23.03
N SER A 166 -2.69 -6.35 -22.62
CA SER A 166 -3.08 -5.07 -22.01
C SER A 166 -3.76 -5.23 -20.65
N CYS A 167 -4.17 -6.44 -20.25
CA CYS A 167 -4.93 -6.70 -19.04
C CYS A 167 -4.20 -7.65 -18.08
N HIS A 168 -4.00 -7.22 -16.83
CA HIS A 168 -3.21 -7.93 -15.83
C HIS A 168 -3.91 -7.92 -14.46
N ASN A 169 -3.74 -9.00 -13.70
CA ASN A 169 -4.04 -9.02 -12.26
C ASN A 169 -2.74 -8.79 -11.47
N ILE A 170 -2.74 -7.83 -10.57
CA ILE A 170 -1.63 -7.52 -9.67
C ILE A 170 -2.07 -7.75 -8.24
N SER A 171 -1.24 -8.43 -7.44
CA SER A 171 -1.44 -8.61 -6.00
C SER A 171 -0.22 -8.12 -5.24
N LEU A 172 -0.42 -7.17 -4.32
CA LEU A 172 0.63 -6.59 -3.48
C LEU A 172 0.43 -7.01 -2.03
N TRP A 173 1.30 -7.88 -1.53
CA TRP A 173 1.17 -8.46 -0.18
C TRP A 173 1.89 -7.63 0.87
N PHE A 174 1.33 -7.60 2.07
CA PHE A 174 1.94 -6.97 3.25
C PHE A 174 1.42 -7.62 4.53
N THR A 175 2.10 -7.35 5.64
CA THR A 175 1.70 -7.78 6.98
C THR A 175 1.69 -6.56 7.90
N PRO A 176 0.52 -6.09 8.38
CA PRO A 176 0.46 -5.05 9.41
C PRO A 176 1.15 -5.53 10.69
N GLY A 177 2.02 -4.70 11.26
CA GLY A 177 2.70 -4.97 12.52
C GLY A 177 1.78 -4.78 13.73
N TYR A 178 2.27 -5.13 14.92
CA TYR A 178 1.47 -5.13 16.15
C TYR A 178 0.98 -3.76 16.62
N GLN A 179 1.53 -2.69 16.08
CA GLN A 179 1.18 -1.30 16.41
C GLN A 179 0.29 -0.67 15.33
N PHE A 180 -0.02 -1.40 14.26
CA PHE A 180 -0.89 -0.93 13.17
C PHE A 180 -2.26 -0.56 13.72
N ARG A 181 -2.66 0.69 13.51
CA ARG A 181 -3.69 1.37 14.32
C ARG A 181 -5.02 0.62 14.31
N TYR A 182 -5.57 0.41 15.51
CA TYR A 182 -6.92 -0.09 15.73
C TYR A 182 -7.96 0.79 15.02
N ALA A 183 -8.90 0.14 14.35
CA ALA A 183 -9.94 0.78 13.56
C ALA A 183 -11.24 -0.05 13.64
N PRO A 184 -12.18 0.32 14.52
CA PRO A 184 -13.44 -0.42 14.67
C PRO A 184 -14.43 -0.24 13.52
N GLY A 185 -14.29 0.82 12.73
CA GLY A 185 -15.41 1.37 11.97
C GLY A 185 -16.43 2.05 12.89
N ASP A 186 -17.54 2.49 12.29
CA ASP A 186 -18.63 3.20 12.98
C ASP A 186 -19.63 2.27 13.71
N GLY A 187 -19.37 0.95 13.65
CA GLY A 187 -20.22 -0.11 14.17
C GLY A 187 -21.09 -0.81 13.11
N SER A 188 -21.11 -0.33 11.87
CA SER A 188 -21.86 -0.93 10.76
C SER A 188 -21.19 -0.72 9.41
N TRP A 189 -20.24 -1.59 9.08
CA TRP A 189 -19.57 -1.62 7.79
C TRP A 189 -20.53 -1.52 6.59
N SER A 190 -20.29 -0.51 5.76
CA SER A 190 -21.03 -0.26 4.53
C SER A 190 -20.81 -1.39 3.51
N ASN A 191 -21.75 -1.55 2.58
CA ASN A 191 -21.56 -2.37 1.37
C ASN A 191 -21.41 -1.49 0.12
N ALA A 192 -21.24 -0.18 0.30
CA ALA A 192 -21.00 0.74 -0.79
C ALA A 192 -19.69 0.35 -1.49
N ASN A 193 -19.74 0.28 -2.82
CA ASN A 193 -18.55 0.06 -3.62
C ASN A 193 -17.90 1.41 -3.91
N ASN A 194 -16.57 1.45 -3.87
CA ASN A 194 -15.79 2.64 -4.19
C ASN A 194 -16.14 3.85 -3.30
N ALA A 195 -16.20 3.61 -1.99
CA ALA A 195 -16.55 4.59 -0.96
C ALA A 195 -15.61 4.49 0.25
N THR A 196 -15.60 5.56 1.04
CA THR A 196 -15.04 5.66 2.39
C THR A 196 -16.14 6.32 3.22
N ASP A 197 -16.97 5.49 3.86
CA ASP A 197 -18.17 5.93 4.57
C ASP A 197 -18.29 5.38 6.00
N ASP A 198 -17.28 4.65 6.49
CA ASP A 198 -17.21 4.12 7.85
C ASP A 198 -16.16 4.86 8.71
N THR A 199 -16.61 5.68 9.66
CA THR A 199 -15.67 6.44 10.51
C THR A 199 -14.79 5.52 11.35
N ARG A 200 -13.56 5.93 11.66
CA ARG A 200 -12.58 5.14 12.44
C ARG A 200 -12.20 3.84 11.71
N SER A 201 -12.08 3.93 10.39
CA SER A 201 -11.59 2.90 9.49
C SER A 201 -10.16 3.21 9.03
N TRP A 202 -9.58 2.27 8.31
CA TRP A 202 -8.49 2.53 7.38
C TRP A 202 -9.07 2.72 5.99
N ASN A 203 -9.00 3.95 5.52
CA ASN A 203 -9.29 4.29 4.14
C ASN A 203 -8.12 3.92 3.26
N PHE A 204 -8.39 3.56 2.01
CA PHE A 204 -7.36 3.37 1.02
C PHE A 204 -7.79 3.88 -0.35
N ARG A 205 -6.78 4.18 -1.16
CA ARG A 205 -6.91 4.60 -2.54
C ARG A 205 -5.89 3.87 -3.40
N ILE A 206 -6.37 3.32 -4.51
CA ILE A 206 -5.55 2.66 -5.53
C ILE A 206 -5.51 3.60 -6.74
N ASP A 207 -4.33 4.10 -7.07
CA ASP A 207 -4.08 4.91 -8.27
C ASP A 207 -3.32 4.08 -9.31
N VAL A 208 -3.83 4.06 -10.54
CA VAL A 208 -3.13 3.51 -11.70
C VAL A 208 -2.67 4.68 -12.57
N VAL A 209 -1.36 4.79 -12.74
CA VAL A 209 -0.71 5.86 -13.51
C VAL A 209 -0.20 5.29 -14.83
N THR A 210 -0.53 5.94 -15.94
CA THR A 210 -0.02 5.57 -17.26
C THR A 210 0.97 6.60 -17.81
N GLU A 211 1.75 6.20 -18.81
CA GLU A 211 2.54 7.09 -19.65
C GLU A 211 1.67 8.26 -20.13
N GLY A 212 2.24 9.47 -20.11
CA GLY A 212 1.49 10.72 -20.33
C GLY A 212 0.83 11.31 -19.09
N GLY A 213 0.95 10.67 -17.91
CA GLY A 213 0.51 11.21 -16.62
C GLY A 213 -0.99 11.08 -16.35
N ASN A 214 -1.69 10.22 -17.08
CA ASN A 214 -3.11 9.95 -16.81
C ASN A 214 -3.24 9.10 -15.54
N VAL A 215 -4.26 9.38 -14.73
CA VAL A 215 -4.53 8.66 -13.48
C VAL A 215 -5.98 8.21 -13.43
N THR A 216 -6.18 6.91 -13.18
CA THR A 216 -7.48 6.33 -12.80
C THR A 216 -7.39 5.80 -11.39
N TRP A 217 -8.47 5.91 -10.62
CA TRP A 217 -8.44 5.56 -9.21
C TRP A 217 -9.73 4.96 -8.69
N VAL A 218 -9.59 4.19 -7.62
CA VAL A 218 -10.67 3.64 -6.79
C VAL A 218 -10.31 3.79 -5.31
N VAL A 219 -11.31 3.77 -4.44
CA VAL A 219 -11.18 3.85 -2.99
C VAL A 219 -11.92 2.71 -2.31
N GLY A 220 -11.61 2.50 -1.05
CA GLY A 220 -12.31 1.58 -0.17
C GLY A 220 -11.81 1.71 1.25
N GLU A 221 -12.31 0.84 2.13
CA GLU A 221 -11.90 0.84 3.52
C GLU A 221 -11.88 -0.55 4.15
N PHE A 222 -11.24 -0.62 5.32
CA PHE A 222 -11.20 -1.81 6.17
C PHE A 222 -10.97 -1.42 7.63
N GLY A 223 -11.24 -2.33 8.55
CA GLY A 223 -10.98 -2.13 9.97
C GLY A 223 -9.78 -2.93 10.47
N VAL A 224 -9.39 -2.71 11.71
CA VAL A 224 -8.31 -3.45 12.38
C VAL A 224 -8.77 -3.82 13.78
N TYR A 225 -8.59 -5.07 14.19
CA TYR A 225 -8.92 -5.53 15.53
C TYR A 225 -7.95 -4.98 16.59
N HIS A 226 -8.45 -4.94 17.83
CA HIS A 226 -7.63 -4.63 18.99
C HIS A 226 -6.56 -5.68 19.23
N TYR A 227 -5.34 -5.23 19.51
CA TYR A 227 -4.24 -6.09 19.91
C TYR A 227 -3.43 -5.45 21.04
N CYS A 228 -3.21 -6.23 22.10
CA CYS A 228 -2.28 -5.85 23.16
C CYS A 228 -1.52 -7.05 23.73
N ALA A 229 -0.29 -6.81 24.16
CA ALA A 229 0.53 -7.83 24.84
C ALA A 229 1.57 -7.18 25.75
N ILE A 230 1.81 -7.75 26.93
CA ILE A 230 3.04 -7.53 27.69
C ILE A 230 4.10 -8.46 27.09
N VAL A 231 5.17 -7.90 26.53
CA VAL A 231 6.22 -8.66 25.84
C VAL A 231 7.28 -9.13 26.84
N SER A 232 7.71 -8.24 27.73
CA SER A 232 8.65 -8.56 28.80
C SER A 232 8.54 -7.56 29.95
N ALA A 233 8.91 -8.02 31.15
CA ALA A 233 9.04 -7.22 32.35
C ALA A 233 10.30 -7.66 33.10
N GLY A 234 11.08 -6.72 33.64
CA GLY A 234 12.19 -7.05 34.53
C GLY A 234 11.71 -7.49 35.93
N ASP A 235 12.59 -8.20 36.65
CA ASP A 235 12.35 -8.63 38.02
C ASP A 235 12.97 -7.64 39.01
N PRO A 236 12.18 -6.85 39.76
CA PRO A 236 12.71 -5.89 40.70
C PRO A 236 13.29 -6.60 41.94
N SER A 237 14.44 -6.14 42.43
CA SER A 237 15.04 -6.64 43.67
C SER A 237 15.70 -5.51 44.46
N ALA A 238 15.61 -5.58 45.78
CA ALA A 238 16.20 -4.60 46.70
C ALA A 238 16.46 -5.25 48.05
N ALA A 239 17.34 -4.65 48.86
CA ALA A 239 17.62 -5.10 50.22
C ALA A 239 17.81 -3.90 51.14
N ALA A 240 17.25 -3.99 52.35
CA ALA A 240 17.49 -3.04 53.44
C ALA A 240 17.26 -3.72 54.80
N LEU A 241 17.55 -3.00 55.87
CA LEU A 241 17.25 -3.44 57.24
C LEU A 241 15.76 -3.21 57.58
N PRO A 242 15.18 -3.93 58.55
CA PRO A 242 13.87 -3.60 59.10
C PRO A 242 13.79 -2.14 59.55
N ALA A 243 12.64 -1.50 59.34
CA ALA A 243 12.37 -0.06 59.52
C ALA A 243 13.09 0.90 58.55
N TYR A 244 13.73 0.38 57.49
CA TYR A 244 14.31 1.19 56.40
C TYR A 244 13.56 0.96 55.08
N ASN A 245 13.71 1.91 54.16
CA ASN A 245 13.23 1.77 52.79
C ASN A 245 14.27 1.04 51.94
N ALA A 246 13.84 -0.02 51.26
CA ALA A 246 14.59 -0.66 50.18
C ALA A 246 14.07 -0.11 48.85
N THR A 247 14.96 0.37 47.98
CA THR A 247 14.62 0.82 46.62
C THR A 247 15.35 -0.07 45.62
N ALA A 248 14.60 -0.61 44.64
CA ALA A 248 15.16 -1.43 43.57
C ALA A 248 15.81 -0.56 42.49
N ASP A 249 16.73 -1.15 41.73
CA ASP A 249 17.17 -0.54 40.47
C ASP A 249 15.99 -0.46 39.48
N PRO A 250 15.98 0.51 38.55
CA PRO A 250 14.94 0.60 37.53
C PRO A 250 14.87 -0.67 36.68
N ILE A 251 13.65 -1.15 36.43
CA ILE A 251 13.38 -2.25 35.51
C ILE A 251 12.80 -1.73 34.19
N THR A 252 12.97 -2.52 33.14
CA THR A 252 12.33 -2.29 31.84
C THR A 252 11.06 -3.14 31.71
N LEU A 253 10.00 -2.52 31.21
CA LEU A 253 8.79 -3.18 30.73
C LEU A 253 8.58 -2.85 29.25
N VAL A 254 8.38 -3.88 28.45
CA VAL A 254 8.06 -3.75 27.03
C VAL A 254 6.65 -4.27 26.80
N HIS A 255 5.83 -3.47 26.12
CA HIS A 255 4.48 -3.87 25.74
C HIS A 255 4.11 -3.44 24.32
N ARG A 256 3.03 -4.01 23.82
CA ARG A 256 2.44 -3.69 22.53
C ARG A 256 0.97 -3.37 22.72
N ALA A 257 0.48 -2.33 22.05
CA ALA A 257 -0.89 -1.86 22.08
C ALA A 257 -1.11 -1.12 20.76
N ASN A 258 -2.17 -1.39 20.00
CA ASN A 258 -2.46 -0.66 18.77
C ASN A 258 -3.57 0.39 18.92
N ALA A 259 -3.95 0.69 20.16
CA ALA A 259 -4.92 1.70 20.54
C ALA A 259 -4.43 2.39 21.81
N ASN A 260 -5.06 3.50 22.18
CA ASN A 260 -4.82 4.14 23.47
C ASN A 260 -4.99 3.11 24.60
N PHE A 261 -4.20 3.22 25.67
CA PHE A 261 -4.10 2.14 26.65
C PHE A 261 -3.97 2.66 28.09
N SER A 262 -4.35 1.81 29.04
CA SER A 262 -4.02 1.96 30.46
C SER A 262 -3.16 0.78 30.88
N LEU A 263 -2.15 1.05 31.70
CA LEU A 263 -1.25 0.02 32.20
C LEU A 263 -1.11 0.16 33.71
N SER A 264 -1.45 -0.92 34.41
CA SER A 264 -1.48 -0.97 35.86
C SER A 264 -0.63 -2.11 36.39
N VAL A 265 -0.07 -1.91 37.58
CA VAL A 265 0.77 -2.85 38.30
C VAL A 265 0.05 -3.22 39.60
N ASN A 266 0.09 -4.49 39.97
CA ASN A 266 -0.37 -4.97 41.26
C ASN A 266 0.65 -5.93 41.89
N VAL A 267 0.65 -6.04 43.21
CA VAL A 267 1.51 -6.95 43.96
C VAL A 267 0.74 -7.55 45.12
N SER A 268 0.96 -8.84 45.37
CA SER A 268 0.49 -9.50 46.59
C SER A 268 1.37 -9.12 47.78
N ASP A 269 0.97 -9.54 48.98
CA ASP A 269 1.88 -9.52 50.12
C ASP A 269 3.15 -10.31 49.78
N LEU A 270 4.30 -9.81 50.28
CA LEU A 270 5.58 -10.48 50.10
C LEU A 270 5.72 -11.54 51.18
N GLN A 271 5.93 -12.79 50.75
CA GLN A 271 6.05 -13.95 51.61
C GLN A 271 7.53 -14.28 51.83
N GLU A 272 7.93 -14.51 53.09
CA GLU A 272 9.26 -15.03 53.41
C GLU A 272 9.48 -16.41 52.76
N ILE A 273 10.57 -16.56 52.00
CA ILE A 273 10.95 -17.84 51.39
C ILE A 273 11.29 -18.84 52.49
N ASN A 274 10.63 -20.01 52.48
CA ASN A 274 10.76 -21.07 53.48
C ASN A 274 10.42 -20.64 54.93
N GLY A 275 9.75 -19.50 55.08
CA GLY A 275 9.38 -18.93 56.38
C GLY A 275 7.87 -18.77 56.53
N TYR A 276 7.47 -17.97 57.52
CA TYR A 276 6.06 -17.70 57.83
C TYR A 276 5.76 -16.21 57.97
N ASP A 277 6.77 -15.35 57.98
CA ASP A 277 6.58 -13.90 58.08
C ASP A 277 6.12 -13.32 56.72
N THR A 278 5.43 -12.19 56.76
CA THR A 278 4.96 -11.48 55.57
C THR A 278 5.19 -9.98 55.68
N ILE A 279 5.49 -9.36 54.55
CA ILE A 279 5.46 -7.90 54.41
C ILE A 279 4.19 -7.55 53.63
N PRO A 280 3.26 -6.75 54.21
CA PRO A 280 2.01 -6.44 53.54
C PRO A 280 2.26 -5.60 52.29
N ASN A 281 1.48 -5.80 51.23
CA ASN A 281 1.64 -5.10 49.96
C ASN A 281 1.55 -3.57 50.10
N THR A 282 0.86 -3.07 51.13
CA THR A 282 0.79 -1.65 51.49
C THR A 282 2.15 -1.05 51.89
N SER A 283 3.14 -1.88 52.19
CA SER A 283 4.53 -1.46 52.41
C SER A 283 5.29 -1.24 51.11
N VAL A 284 4.82 -1.83 50.01
CA VAL A 284 5.41 -1.71 48.67
C VAL A 284 4.81 -0.51 47.96
N GLY A 285 5.62 0.15 47.15
CA GLY A 285 5.15 1.13 46.20
C GLY A 285 5.97 1.13 44.93
N LEU A 286 5.51 1.94 43.98
CA LEU A 286 6.24 2.13 42.73
C LEU A 286 6.02 3.52 42.12
N LYS A 287 6.91 3.84 41.18
CA LYS A 287 6.78 4.88 40.16
C LYS A 287 7.26 4.33 38.81
N GLY A 288 6.96 5.03 37.73
CA GLY A 288 7.37 4.68 36.37
C GLY A 288 6.35 5.15 35.34
N GLY A 289 6.78 5.30 34.08
CA GLY A 289 5.92 5.83 33.02
C GLY A 289 5.42 7.26 33.33
N ASP A 290 4.14 7.52 33.11
CA ASP A 290 3.51 8.81 33.44
C ASP A 290 3.48 9.09 34.95
N LYS A 291 3.59 8.04 35.78
CA LYS A 291 3.62 8.16 37.23
C LYS A 291 5.04 8.50 37.71
N THR A 292 5.38 9.78 37.66
CA THR A 292 6.71 10.29 38.09
C THR A 292 6.90 10.28 39.62
N GLY A 293 5.81 10.36 40.39
CA GLY A 293 5.81 10.32 41.85
C GLY A 293 5.51 8.94 42.43
N ALA A 294 6.38 8.46 43.32
CA ALA A 294 6.21 7.17 43.99
C ALA A 294 5.04 7.19 44.98
N SER A 295 4.27 6.11 45.01
CA SER A 295 3.24 5.89 46.03
C SER A 295 3.15 4.41 46.39
N ASN A 296 2.74 4.13 47.62
CA ASN A 296 2.49 2.77 48.07
C ASN A 296 1.16 2.24 47.55
N PHE A 297 1.04 0.91 47.48
CA PHE A 297 -0.24 0.26 47.29
C PHE A 297 -1.16 0.56 48.49
N ASP A 298 -2.46 0.67 48.23
CA ASP A 298 -3.47 0.90 49.28
C ASP A 298 -4.08 -0.41 49.82
N GLY A 299 -3.62 -1.55 49.28
CA GLY A 299 -4.08 -2.89 49.63
C GLY A 299 -5.32 -3.37 48.84
N SER A 300 -5.92 -2.52 48.01
CA SER A 300 -7.15 -2.83 47.27
C SER A 300 -7.07 -2.55 45.77
N ASN A 301 -6.38 -1.50 45.36
CA ASN A 301 -6.33 -1.01 43.99
C ASN A 301 -4.92 -1.17 43.40
N PRO A 302 -4.82 -1.48 42.09
CA PRO A 302 -3.54 -1.45 41.41
C PRO A 302 -3.05 -0.01 41.25
N ILE A 303 -1.75 0.16 41.02
CA ILE A 303 -1.15 1.45 40.68
C ILE A 303 -1.06 1.56 39.16
N TYR A 304 -1.63 2.63 38.61
CA TYR A 304 -1.51 2.95 37.19
C TYR A 304 -0.20 3.68 36.92
N ILE A 305 0.61 3.14 36.00
CA ILE A 305 1.83 3.79 35.49
C ILE A 305 1.58 4.50 34.15
N TYR A 306 0.48 4.15 33.46
CA TYR A 306 -0.08 4.90 32.35
C TYR A 306 -1.61 4.89 32.41
N GLY A 307 -2.24 6.02 32.09
CA GLY A 307 -3.69 6.18 32.14
C GLY A 307 -4.27 6.00 33.55
N GLY A 308 -5.44 5.39 33.65
CA GLY A 308 -6.19 5.18 34.88
C GLY A 308 -7.28 4.13 34.70
N SER A 309 -8.16 4.00 35.69
CA SER A 309 -9.27 3.03 35.63
C SER A 309 -10.28 3.34 34.51
N SER A 310 -10.38 4.62 34.15
CA SER A 310 -11.27 5.16 33.10
C SER A 310 -10.59 6.22 32.22
N SER A 311 -9.25 6.24 32.19
CA SER A 311 -8.47 7.14 31.34
C SER A 311 -7.35 6.36 30.66
N TYR A 312 -6.96 6.80 29.48
CA TYR A 312 -6.02 6.08 28.62
C TYR A 312 -4.87 7.02 28.23
N HIS A 313 -3.66 6.47 28.25
CA HIS A 313 -2.48 7.06 27.66
C HIS A 313 -2.60 6.98 26.13
N ALA A 314 -2.14 8.04 25.46
CA ALA A 314 -2.12 8.09 24.01
C ALA A 314 -1.15 7.03 23.48
N HIS A 315 -1.62 6.23 22.54
CA HIS A 315 -0.75 5.28 21.87
C HIS A 315 0.32 5.99 21.01
N ASP A 316 1.51 5.41 20.95
CA ASP A 316 2.63 5.93 20.16
C ASP A 316 2.23 6.09 18.70
N LEU A 317 2.79 7.08 17.98
CA LEU A 317 2.50 7.30 16.56
C LEU A 317 3.41 6.47 15.63
N ASN A 318 4.46 5.86 16.18
CA ASN A 318 5.46 5.09 15.47
C ASN A 318 6.04 4.02 16.38
N GLY A 319 6.81 3.09 15.80
CA GLY A 319 7.48 2.00 16.46
C GLY A 319 6.68 0.70 16.43
N THR A 320 7.35 -0.38 16.82
CA THR A 320 6.77 -1.74 16.86
C THR A 320 6.34 -2.17 18.26
N GLN A 321 6.68 -1.38 19.29
CA GLN A 321 6.40 -1.61 20.70
C GLN A 321 6.68 -0.35 21.53
N HIS A 322 6.13 -0.30 22.74
CA HIS A 322 6.41 0.72 23.74
C HIS A 322 7.34 0.16 24.82
N THR A 323 8.35 0.95 25.22
CA THR A 323 9.35 0.55 26.24
C THR A 323 9.40 1.57 27.38
N THR A 324 9.14 1.10 28.59
CA THR A 324 9.20 1.89 29.82
C THR A 324 10.42 1.43 30.64
N ASN A 325 11.42 2.30 30.81
CA ASN A 325 12.73 1.95 31.40
C ASN A 325 12.92 2.43 32.85
N ASP A 326 11.89 3.03 33.44
CA ASP A 326 11.98 3.75 34.70
C ASP A 326 11.00 3.25 35.77
N ILE A 327 10.55 1.99 35.65
CA ILE A 327 9.71 1.38 36.68
C ILE A 327 10.60 1.05 37.87
N ILE A 328 10.35 1.71 39.00
CA ILE A 328 11.15 1.58 40.21
C ILE A 328 10.22 1.19 41.35
N PHE A 329 10.51 0.04 41.96
CA PHE A 329 9.83 -0.44 43.15
C PHE A 329 10.57 0.00 44.41
N HIS A 330 9.82 0.28 45.46
CA HIS A 330 10.35 0.49 46.80
C HIS A 330 9.51 -0.27 47.83
N CYS A 331 10.13 -0.62 48.95
CA CYS A 331 9.49 -1.32 50.05
C CYS A 331 9.89 -0.68 51.39
N ASN A 332 8.90 -0.21 52.14
CA ASN A 332 9.08 0.27 53.51
C ASN A 332 9.05 -0.95 54.45
N ILE A 333 10.20 -1.56 54.72
CA ILE A 333 10.26 -2.80 55.50
C ILE A 333 9.79 -2.50 56.94
N PRO A 334 8.72 -3.16 57.43
CA PRO A 334 8.19 -2.89 58.78
C PRO A 334 9.23 -3.12 59.89
N TYR A 335 9.03 -2.44 61.02
CA TYR A 335 9.82 -2.73 62.22
C TYR A 335 9.48 -4.13 62.73
N GLY A 336 10.50 -4.92 63.08
CA GLY A 336 10.32 -6.27 63.61
C GLY A 336 10.20 -7.37 62.54
N THR A 337 10.25 -7.04 61.25
CA THR A 337 10.33 -8.03 60.16
C THR A 337 11.55 -8.93 60.34
N LEU A 338 11.35 -10.24 60.20
CA LEU A 338 12.41 -11.23 60.37
C LEU A 338 13.44 -11.14 59.22
N ALA A 339 14.70 -11.42 59.51
CA ALA A 339 15.74 -11.45 58.49
C ALA A 339 15.53 -12.66 57.57
N GLY A 340 15.31 -12.39 56.29
CA GLY A 340 15.03 -13.40 55.27
C GLY A 340 14.83 -12.77 53.90
N THR A 341 14.65 -13.61 52.89
CA THR A 341 14.26 -13.15 51.54
C THR A 341 12.74 -13.23 51.43
N TYR A 342 12.11 -12.14 50.99
CA TYR A 342 10.67 -12.09 50.79
C TYR A 342 10.36 -11.91 49.30
N THR A 343 9.40 -12.65 48.77
CA THR A 343 9.02 -12.58 47.36
C THR A 343 7.51 -12.46 47.18
N ALA A 344 7.12 -11.80 46.10
CA ALA A 344 5.73 -11.71 45.64
C ALA A 344 5.70 -11.78 44.12
N ASN A 345 4.58 -12.20 43.57
CA ASN A 345 4.33 -12.04 42.15
C ASN A 345 3.94 -10.58 41.87
N VAL A 346 4.57 -10.00 40.85
CA VAL A 346 4.16 -8.71 40.29
C VAL A 346 3.28 -8.96 39.08
N TYR A 347 2.11 -8.34 39.05
CA TYR A 347 1.13 -8.49 37.98
C TYR A 347 1.03 -7.19 37.20
N TYR A 348 1.19 -7.29 35.87
CA TYR A 348 0.98 -6.19 34.94
C TYR A 348 -0.32 -6.42 34.19
N HIS A 349 -1.17 -5.39 34.14
CA HIS A 349 -2.44 -5.45 33.44
C HIS A 349 -2.53 -4.28 32.46
N LEU A 350 -2.44 -4.64 31.17
CA LEU A 350 -2.60 -3.75 30.03
C LEU A 350 -4.04 -3.86 29.53
N ARG A 351 -4.68 -2.71 29.32
CA ARG A 351 -6.04 -2.61 28.81
C ARG A 351 -6.09 -1.53 27.73
N LEU A 352 -6.77 -1.83 26.64
CA LEU A 352 -7.01 -0.87 25.55
C LEU A 352 -8.27 -0.04 25.79
N ASP A 353 -8.27 1.15 25.21
CA ASP A 353 -9.45 1.99 25.03
C ASP A 353 -10.45 1.25 24.13
N PRO A 354 -11.69 1.00 24.58
CA PRO A 354 -12.68 0.31 23.75
C PRO A 354 -13.26 1.18 22.63
N SER A 355 -12.97 2.49 22.61
CA SER A 355 -13.62 3.46 21.71
C SER A 355 -13.00 3.58 20.33
#